data_AF-A0A8K0PD68-F1
#
_entry.id   AF-A0A8K0PD68-F1
#
_cell.length_a   1.000
_cell.length_b   1.000
_cell.length_c   1.000
_cell.angle_alpha   90.00
_cell.angle_beta   90.00
_cell.angle_gamma   90.00
#
_symmetry.space_group_name_H-M   'P 1'
#
loop_
_entity.id
_entity.type
_entity.pdbx_description
1 polymer ?
#
loop_
_entity_poly.entity_id
_entity_poly.type
_entity_poly.pdbx_seq_one_letter_code
_entity_poly.pdbx_strand_id
1 'polypeptide(L)'
;MLNAWDGSREWNVDLLDEAKGVAAGRGWLAVATNTNCVRFFTTGGCQREVMSYAGPLEWTITKRIVAMKWMDKREVAIMSSIHDATMKEVRSKRGRTKMKPKACLDYNNAMGDVDLSDQYMITYSTARKQMKKYYQKYFHHLLDVAVFNSFVLYKKQGGRSTYLQFILELIQKLIDKYGASTVAPLGKGRRSSSEKPDRLTGRHFPEVNPSSGNKKHASKRCRLLGQ
;
A
#
# COMPACT_ATOMS: atom_id res chain seq x y z
N MET A 1 32.83 -6.15 -38.48
CA MET A 1 31.75 -6.27 -37.48
C MET A 1 30.80 -7.42 -37.84
N LEU A 2 31.29 -8.54 -38.40
CA LEU A 2 30.48 -9.71 -38.82
C LEU A 2 31.38 -10.97 -38.81
N ASN A 3 31.71 -11.49 -37.63
CA ASN A 3 32.32 -12.83 -37.50
C ASN A 3 31.31 -13.73 -36.79
N ALA A 4 30.18 -13.98 -37.45
CA ALA A 4 29.27 -15.05 -37.07
C ALA A 4 29.90 -16.38 -37.50
N TRP A 5 30.01 -17.33 -36.56
CA TRP A 5 30.62 -18.64 -36.81
C TRP A 5 29.65 -19.60 -37.51
N ASP A 6 28.36 -19.27 -37.52
CA ASP A 6 27.32 -19.92 -38.29
C ASP A 6 27.14 -19.24 -39.67
N GLY A 7 26.64 -20.01 -40.63
CA GLY A 7 26.41 -19.52 -42.00
C GLY A 7 25.33 -18.43 -42.12
N SER A 8 24.64 -18.11 -41.02
CA SER A 8 23.55 -17.16 -40.94
C SER A 8 24.08 -15.76 -40.60
N ARG A 9 24.50 -15.02 -41.62
CA ARG A 9 25.15 -13.71 -41.46
C ARG A 9 24.18 -12.52 -41.39
N GLU A 10 22.92 -12.75 -41.69
CA GLU A 10 21.88 -11.73 -41.77
C GLU A 10 20.61 -12.20 -41.07
N TRP A 11 19.88 -11.27 -40.48
CA TRP A 11 18.60 -11.49 -39.84
C TRP A 11 17.72 -10.25 -40.04
N ASN A 12 16.40 -10.45 -40.06
CA ASN A 12 15.41 -9.39 -40.16
C ASN A 12 14.40 -9.54 -39.03
N VAL A 13 13.87 -8.42 -38.55
CA VAL A 13 12.82 -8.36 -37.53
C VAL A 13 11.79 -7.36 -37.97
N ASP A 14 10.53 -7.80 -38.06
CA ASP A 14 9.40 -6.91 -38.31
C ASP A 14 9.00 -6.22 -37.00
N LEU A 15 9.06 -4.89 -37.01
CA LEU A 15 8.61 -4.07 -35.89
C LEU A 15 7.17 -3.64 -36.11
N LEU A 16 6.35 -3.69 -35.05
CA LEU A 16 5.01 -3.08 -35.03
C LEU A 16 5.06 -1.55 -35.15
N ASP A 17 6.20 -0.97 -34.78
CA ASP A 17 6.42 0.47 -34.66
C ASP A 17 7.48 0.93 -35.67
N GLU A 18 7.40 2.18 -36.13
CA GLU A 18 8.34 2.74 -37.10
C GLU A 18 9.69 3.06 -36.44
N ALA A 19 10.80 2.64 -37.05
CA ALA A 19 12.15 2.95 -36.55
C ALA A 19 12.52 4.41 -36.87
N LYS A 20 12.73 5.22 -35.82
CA LYS A 20 13.18 6.61 -35.92
C LYS A 20 14.70 6.76 -35.96
N GLY A 21 15.42 5.77 -35.42
CA GLY A 21 16.88 5.80 -35.39
C GLY A 21 17.45 4.47 -34.92
N VAL A 22 18.67 4.19 -35.35
CA VAL A 22 19.40 2.97 -34.99
C VAL A 22 20.80 3.36 -34.51
N ALA A 23 21.27 2.71 -33.45
CA ALA A 23 22.63 2.81 -32.96
C ALA A 23 23.20 1.40 -32.81
N ALA A 24 24.45 1.19 -33.24
CA ALA A 24 25.14 -0.09 -33.09
C ALA A 24 26.31 0.06 -32.12
N GLY A 25 26.46 -0.91 -31.23
CA GLY A 25 27.59 -1.00 -30.30
C GLY A 25 28.26 -2.36 -30.37
N ARG A 26 29.22 -2.61 -29.47
CA ARG A 26 29.94 -3.89 -29.44
C ARG A 26 29.01 -5.00 -28.92
N GLY A 27 28.53 -5.84 -29.83
CA GLY A 27 27.70 -7.01 -29.50
C GLY A 27 26.20 -6.72 -29.35
N TRP A 28 25.76 -5.50 -29.64
CA TRP A 28 24.36 -5.11 -29.54
C TRP A 28 23.99 -4.04 -30.57
N LEU A 29 22.69 -3.97 -30.88
CA LEU A 29 22.08 -2.98 -31.74
C LEU A 29 20.85 -2.41 -31.03
N ALA A 30 20.69 -1.10 -31.01
CA ALA A 30 19.58 -0.40 -30.38
C ALA A 30 18.75 0.31 -31.45
N VAL A 31 17.43 0.11 -31.43
CA VAL A 31 16.48 0.75 -32.34
C VAL A 31 15.53 1.62 -31.52
N ALA A 32 15.53 2.92 -31.79
CA ALA A 32 14.54 3.85 -31.27
C ALA A 32 13.32 3.87 -32.18
N THR A 33 12.13 3.64 -31.62
CA THR A 33 10.86 3.61 -32.35
C THR A 33 10.07 4.91 -32.21
N ASN A 34 9.03 5.07 -33.02
CA ASN A 34 8.11 6.19 -32.95
C ASN A 34 7.27 6.22 -31.65
N THR A 35 7.13 5.09 -30.98
CA THR A 35 6.47 4.86 -29.67
C THR A 35 7.37 5.14 -28.45
N ASN A 36 8.35 6.03 -28.59
CA ASN A 36 9.33 6.40 -27.56
C ASN A 36 9.93 5.19 -26.81
N CYS A 37 10.18 4.11 -27.53
CA CYS A 37 10.82 2.91 -27.01
C CYS A 37 12.19 2.75 -27.67
N VAL A 38 13.17 2.29 -26.90
CA VAL A 38 14.44 1.78 -27.43
C VAL A 38 14.46 0.28 -27.22
N ARG A 39 14.54 -0.47 -28.32
CA ARG A 39 14.66 -1.93 -28.33
C ARG A 39 16.12 -2.31 -28.51
N PHE A 40 16.65 -3.16 -27.62
CA PHE A 40 18.00 -3.69 -27.71
C PHE A 40 17.97 -5.09 -28.31
N PHE A 41 18.80 -5.30 -29.33
CA PHE A 41 19.04 -6.57 -29.99
C PHE A 41 20.48 -6.99 -29.77
N THR A 42 20.73 -8.30 -29.71
CA THR A 42 22.10 -8.83 -29.88
C THR A 42 22.50 -8.78 -31.35
N THR A 43 23.80 -8.86 -31.64
CA THR A 43 24.29 -8.99 -33.02
C THR A 43 23.73 -10.22 -33.76
N GLY A 44 23.25 -11.23 -33.04
CA GLY A 44 22.59 -12.42 -33.60
C GLY A 44 21.05 -12.34 -33.69
N GLY A 45 20.46 -11.16 -33.54
CA GLY A 45 19.02 -10.95 -33.78
C GLY A 45 18.08 -11.22 -32.61
N CYS A 46 18.59 -11.58 -31.42
CA CYS A 46 17.75 -11.78 -30.24
C CYS A 46 17.36 -10.43 -29.62
N GLN A 47 16.05 -10.15 -29.49
CA GLN A 47 15.55 -9.01 -28.71
C GLN A 47 15.80 -9.25 -27.22
N ARG A 48 16.44 -8.29 -26.53
CA ARG A 48 16.74 -8.36 -25.09
C ARG A 48 15.78 -7.51 -24.28
N GLU A 49 16.01 -6.21 -24.25
CA GLU A 49 15.28 -5.26 -23.41
C GLU A 49 14.57 -4.24 -24.30
N VAL A 50 13.39 -3.80 -23.84
CA VAL A 50 12.67 -2.67 -24.42
C VAL A 50 12.52 -1.63 -23.33
N MET A 51 13.09 -0.44 -23.56
CA MET A 51 13.05 0.67 -22.62
C MET A 51 12.21 1.79 -23.19
N SER A 52 11.09 2.12 -22.53
CA SER A 52 10.35 3.34 -22.79
C SER A 52 11.16 4.54 -22.25
N TYR A 53 11.33 5.58 -23.05
CA TYR A 53 12.00 6.83 -22.63
C TYR A 53 10.99 7.98 -22.53
N ALA A 54 11.38 9.02 -21.79
CA ALA A 54 10.53 10.19 -21.61
C ALA A 54 10.28 10.88 -22.96
N GLY A 55 9.01 10.96 -23.35
CA GLY A 55 8.57 11.55 -24.60
C GLY A 55 7.17 12.15 -24.49
N PRO A 56 6.64 12.67 -25.61
CA PRO A 56 5.26 13.14 -25.70
C PRO A 56 4.25 12.06 -25.29
N LEU A 57 3.05 12.48 -24.87
CA LEU A 57 1.95 11.55 -24.58
C LEU A 57 1.62 10.73 -25.83
N GLU A 58 1.66 9.41 -25.71
CA GLU A 58 1.16 8.51 -26.74
C GLU A 58 -0.28 8.14 -26.41
N TRP A 59 -1.13 8.16 -27.43
CA TRP A 59 -2.52 7.80 -27.25
C TRP A 59 -3.11 7.26 -28.55
N THR A 60 -4.03 6.33 -28.42
CA THR A 60 -4.84 5.79 -29.51
C THR A 60 -6.29 5.84 -29.10
N ILE A 61 -7.17 6.12 -30.06
CA ILE A 61 -8.62 6.13 -29.83
C ILE A 61 -9.22 5.04 -30.68
N THR A 62 -9.88 4.09 -30.01
CA THR A 62 -10.66 3.04 -30.69
C THR A 62 -12.12 3.23 -30.32
N LYS A 63 -12.93 3.62 -31.30
CA LYS A 63 -14.35 3.95 -31.15
C LYS A 63 -14.59 5.11 -30.16
N ARG A 64 -14.80 4.79 -28.88
CA ARG A 64 -15.09 5.74 -27.79
C ARG A 64 -14.17 5.51 -26.58
N ILE A 65 -13.09 4.75 -26.75
CA ILE A 65 -12.13 4.47 -25.68
C ILE A 65 -10.78 5.03 -26.11
N VAL A 66 -10.20 5.85 -25.25
CA VAL A 66 -8.86 6.39 -25.38
C VAL A 66 -7.93 5.53 -24.54
N ALA A 67 -6.97 4.89 -25.19
CA ALA A 67 -5.82 4.29 -24.51
C ALA A 67 -4.67 5.28 -24.59
N MET A 68 -4.07 5.62 -23.44
CA MET A 68 -2.95 6.55 -23.37
C MET A 68 -1.80 5.96 -22.56
N LYS A 69 -0.59 6.18 -23.06
CA LYS A 69 0.68 5.78 -22.46
C LYS A 69 1.48 7.04 -22.15
N TRP A 70 1.82 7.20 -20.88
CA TRP A 70 2.55 8.36 -20.38
C TRP A 70 3.75 7.94 -19.55
N MET A 71 4.90 8.59 -19.77
CA MET A 71 6.13 8.34 -19.02
C MET A 71 6.32 9.38 -17.91
N ASP A 72 6.24 8.94 -16.65
CA ASP A 72 6.70 9.71 -15.49
C ASP A 72 8.14 9.28 -15.12
N LYS A 73 8.33 8.64 -13.96
CA LYS A 73 9.52 7.86 -13.62
C LYS A 73 9.44 6.43 -14.17
N ARG A 74 8.21 5.98 -14.40
CA ARG A 74 7.84 4.68 -14.94
C ARG A 74 6.69 4.91 -15.91
N GLU A 75 6.48 3.92 -16.77
CA GLU A 75 5.36 3.89 -17.68
C GLU A 75 4.03 3.82 -16.94
N VAL A 76 3.09 4.67 -17.34
CA VAL A 76 1.72 4.70 -16.87
C VAL A 76 0.81 4.54 -18.08
N ALA A 77 0.11 3.42 -18.15
CA ALA A 77 -0.91 3.16 -19.16
C ALA A 77 -2.30 3.33 -18.54
N ILE A 78 -3.15 4.12 -19.19
CA ILE A 78 -4.54 4.36 -18.77
C ILE A 78 -5.46 4.15 -19.97
N MET A 79 -6.61 3.52 -19.72
CA MET A 79 -7.72 3.49 -20.66
C MET A 79 -8.90 4.26 -20.07
N SER A 80 -9.56 5.07 -20.88
CA SER A 80 -10.73 5.81 -20.45
C SER A 80 -11.75 6.01 -21.57
N SER A 81 -13.03 6.01 -21.21
CA SER A 81 -14.14 6.28 -22.12
C SER A 81 -14.68 7.71 -22.06
N ILE A 82 -14.18 8.52 -21.11
CA ILE A 82 -14.70 9.88 -20.84
C ILE A 82 -13.65 10.98 -21.05
N HIS A 83 -12.38 10.61 -21.17
CA HIS A 83 -11.28 11.56 -21.27
C HIS A 83 -10.69 11.56 -22.67
N ASP A 84 -10.35 12.74 -23.16
CA ASP A 84 -9.48 12.90 -24.31
C ASP A 84 -8.00 12.84 -23.88
N ALA A 85 -7.09 12.79 -24.84
CA ALA A 85 -5.64 12.82 -24.64
C ALA A 85 -5.09 14.19 -24.21
N THR A 86 -5.85 14.93 -23.41
CA THR A 86 -5.49 16.28 -22.95
C THR A 86 -4.47 16.22 -21.82
N MET A 87 -3.40 17.00 -21.95
CA MET A 87 -2.39 17.20 -20.91
C MET A 87 -2.68 18.49 -20.12
N LYS A 88 -2.55 18.43 -18.79
CA LYS A 88 -2.67 19.57 -17.89
C LYS A 88 -1.35 19.85 -17.19
N GLU A 89 -1.04 21.12 -17.02
CA GLU A 89 0.09 21.54 -16.19
C GLU A 89 -0.27 21.44 -14.71
N VAL A 90 0.58 20.75 -13.94
CA VAL A 90 0.42 20.58 -12.50
C VAL A 90 1.68 21.05 -11.80
N ARG A 91 1.50 21.93 -10.81
CA ARG A 91 2.58 22.37 -9.93
C ARG A 91 2.81 21.32 -8.85
N SER A 92 4.02 20.76 -8.82
CA SER A 92 4.47 19.86 -7.77
C SER A 92 4.59 20.60 -6.44
N LYS A 93 4.45 19.87 -5.32
CA LYS A 93 4.71 20.37 -3.96
C LYS A 93 6.11 20.98 -3.81
N ARG A 94 7.07 20.57 -4.66
CA ARG A 94 8.45 21.11 -4.71
C ARG A 94 8.60 22.29 -5.68
N GLY A 95 7.52 22.94 -6.07
CA GLY A 95 7.51 24.13 -6.94
C GLY A 95 7.70 23.87 -8.44
N ARG A 96 8.12 22.66 -8.85
CA ARG A 96 8.32 22.30 -10.27
C ARG A 96 6.98 22.09 -10.96
N THR A 97 6.77 22.69 -12.12
CA THR A 97 5.63 22.39 -13.00
C THR A 97 5.90 21.17 -13.86
N LYS A 98 4.87 20.33 -14.04
CA LYS A 98 4.94 19.10 -14.83
C LYS A 98 3.63 18.90 -15.59
N MET A 99 3.74 18.54 -16.86
CA MET A 99 2.59 18.13 -17.67
C MET A 99 2.17 16.71 -17.32
N LYS A 100 0.88 16.51 -17.03
CA LYS A 100 0.28 15.21 -16.71
C LYS A 100 -1.02 15.03 -17.48
N PRO A 101 -1.37 13.79 -17.91
CA PRO A 101 -2.66 13.54 -18.55
C PRO A 101 -3.80 13.87 -17.59
N LYS A 102 -4.86 14.54 -18.09
CA LYS A 102 -6.04 14.85 -17.28
C LYS A 102 -6.64 13.59 -16.67
N ALA A 103 -6.70 12.49 -17.43
CA ALA A 103 -7.19 11.20 -16.95
C ALA A 103 -6.41 10.69 -15.73
N CYS A 104 -5.08 10.85 -15.68
CA CYS A 104 -4.28 10.49 -14.51
C CYS A 104 -4.64 11.34 -13.28
N LEU A 105 -4.95 12.62 -13.48
CA LEU A 105 -5.31 13.51 -12.38
C LEU A 105 -6.68 13.16 -11.81
N ASP A 106 -7.66 12.96 -12.69
CA ASP A 106 -9.02 12.63 -12.30
C ASP A 106 -9.06 11.23 -11.64
N TYR A 107 -8.27 10.28 -12.14
CA TYR A 107 -8.07 8.98 -11.48
C TYR A 107 -7.49 9.12 -10.07
N ASN A 108 -6.39 9.87 -9.91
CA ASN A 108 -5.77 10.04 -8.59
C ASN A 108 -6.68 10.77 -7.60
N ASN A 109 -7.49 11.73 -8.08
CA ASN A 109 -8.47 12.41 -7.24
C ASN A 109 -9.58 11.45 -6.79
N ALA A 110 -10.06 10.56 -7.66
CA ALA A 110 -11.09 9.58 -7.32
C ALA A 110 -10.56 8.44 -6.43
N MET A 111 -9.35 7.95 -6.69
CA MET A 111 -8.74 6.86 -5.92
C MET A 111 -8.12 7.32 -4.60
N GLY A 112 -7.80 8.60 -4.46
CA GLY A 112 -7.16 9.13 -3.24
C GLY A 112 -7.96 8.87 -1.96
N ASP A 113 -9.30 8.91 -2.04
CA ASP A 113 -10.16 8.61 -0.90
C ASP A 113 -10.19 7.10 -0.55
N VAL A 114 -10.09 6.24 -1.58
CA VAL A 114 -10.01 4.78 -1.40
C VAL A 114 -8.70 4.42 -0.69
N ASP A 115 -7.57 4.92 -1.20
CA ASP A 115 -6.25 4.70 -0.59
C ASP A 115 -6.20 5.23 0.86
N LEU A 116 -6.85 6.37 1.11
CA LEU A 116 -6.94 6.93 2.46
C LEU A 116 -7.76 6.03 3.40
N SER A 117 -8.89 5.51 2.93
CA SER A 117 -9.71 4.57 3.71
C SER A 117 -8.94 3.29 4.06
N ASP A 118 -8.21 2.72 3.10
CA ASP A 118 -7.37 1.55 3.30
C ASP A 118 -6.24 1.85 4.29
N GLN A 119 -5.62 3.04 4.20
CA GLN A 119 -4.60 3.47 5.15
C GLN A 119 -5.15 3.53 6.57
N TYR A 120 -6.35 4.10 6.79
CA TYR A 120 -6.96 4.14 8.12
C TYR A 120 -7.24 2.74 8.66
N MET A 121 -7.78 1.85 7.83
CA MET A 121 -8.09 0.48 8.21
C MET A 121 -6.82 -0.31 8.57
N ILE A 122 -5.74 -0.18 7.81
CA ILE A 122 -4.46 -0.84 8.10
C ILE A 122 -3.85 -0.29 9.40
N THR A 123 -3.89 1.04 9.60
CA THR A 123 -3.25 1.69 10.75
C THR A 123 -3.88 1.28 12.08
N TYR A 124 -5.20 1.12 12.11
CA TYR A 124 -5.96 0.78 13.32
C TYR A 124 -6.69 -0.56 13.21
N SER A 125 -6.11 -1.52 12.48
CA SER A 125 -6.79 -2.79 12.21
C SER A 125 -7.06 -3.57 13.51
N THR A 126 -8.25 -4.13 13.61
CA THR A 126 -8.62 -5.03 14.71
C THR A 126 -8.08 -6.46 14.51
N ALA A 127 -7.63 -6.81 13.30
CA ALA A 127 -7.08 -8.11 12.99
C ALA A 127 -5.68 -8.31 13.64
N ARG A 128 -5.48 -9.43 14.34
CA ARG A 128 -4.19 -9.78 14.96
C ARG A 128 -3.37 -10.69 14.03
N LYS A 129 -2.05 -10.49 13.99
CA LYS A 129 -1.11 -11.30 13.17
C LYS A 129 -1.22 -12.80 13.41
N GLN A 130 -1.56 -13.22 14.63
CA GLN A 130 -1.65 -14.64 15.03
C GLN A 130 -3.03 -15.30 14.76
N MET A 131 -3.96 -14.61 14.10
CA MET A 131 -5.26 -15.20 13.74
C MET A 131 -5.09 -16.31 12.70
N LYS A 132 -5.23 -17.56 13.14
CA LYS A 132 -5.06 -18.75 12.29
C LYS A 132 -6.25 -19.03 11.37
N LYS A 133 -7.45 -18.57 11.75
CA LYS A 133 -8.70 -18.91 11.04
C LYS A 133 -9.08 -17.79 10.07
N TYR A 134 -9.30 -18.12 8.80
CA TYR A 134 -9.57 -17.14 7.74
C TYR A 134 -10.86 -16.35 7.98
N TYR A 135 -11.93 -17.00 8.46
CA TYR A 135 -13.22 -16.34 8.70
C TYR A 135 -13.14 -15.25 9.78
N GLN A 136 -12.23 -15.39 10.75
CA GLN A 136 -11.99 -14.35 11.76
C GLN A 136 -11.36 -13.11 11.11
N LYS A 137 -10.44 -13.29 10.14
CA LYS A 137 -9.84 -12.16 9.42
C LYS A 137 -10.89 -11.39 8.62
N TYR A 138 -11.80 -12.09 7.94
CA TYR A 138 -12.92 -11.45 7.23
C TYR A 138 -13.85 -10.70 8.18
N PHE A 139 -14.19 -11.30 9.32
CA PHE A 139 -15.00 -10.63 10.34
C PHE A 139 -14.35 -9.34 10.85
N HIS A 140 -13.06 -9.38 11.19
CA HIS A 140 -12.33 -8.20 11.64
C HIS A 140 -12.20 -7.13 10.56
N HIS A 141 -11.97 -7.53 9.31
CA HIS A 141 -11.96 -6.59 8.20
C HIS A 141 -13.32 -5.89 8.01
N LEU A 142 -14.42 -6.65 8.03
CA LEU A 142 -15.77 -6.08 7.96
C LEU A 142 -16.07 -5.15 9.14
N LEU A 143 -15.57 -5.49 10.33
CA LEU A 143 -15.66 -4.62 11.50
C LEU A 143 -14.89 -3.31 11.31
N ASP A 144 -13.65 -3.39 10.80
CA ASP A 144 -12.82 -2.21 10.50
C ASP A 144 -13.52 -1.29 9.48
N VAL A 145 -14.10 -1.87 8.42
CA VAL A 145 -14.91 -1.12 7.41
C VAL A 145 -16.12 -0.46 8.07
N ALA A 146 -16.85 -1.18 8.92
CA ALA A 146 -18.04 -0.65 9.59
C ALA A 146 -17.69 0.54 10.52
N VAL A 147 -16.60 0.41 11.28
CA VAL A 147 -16.11 1.49 12.15
C VAL A 147 -15.68 2.70 11.31
N PHE A 148 -14.95 2.49 10.22
CA PHE A 148 -14.56 3.58 9.32
C PHE A 148 -15.78 4.30 8.70
N ASN A 149 -16.77 3.55 8.21
CA ASN A 149 -18.01 4.12 7.69
C ASN A 149 -18.77 4.93 8.74
N SER A 150 -18.82 4.45 9.99
CA SER A 150 -19.44 5.19 11.09
C SER A 150 -18.69 6.50 11.39
N PHE A 151 -17.36 6.50 11.28
CA PHE A 151 -16.54 7.70 11.41
C PHE A 151 -16.80 8.70 10.28
N VAL A 152 -16.95 8.24 9.04
CA VAL A 152 -17.32 9.10 7.90
C VAL A 152 -18.67 9.78 8.14
N LEU A 153 -19.66 9.06 8.66
CA LEU A 153 -20.96 9.64 9.03
C LEU A 153 -20.82 10.67 10.16
N TYR A 154 -20.03 10.36 11.20
CA TYR A 154 -19.74 11.28 12.29
C TYR A 154 -19.08 12.57 11.79
N LYS A 155 -18.13 12.47 10.86
CA LYS A 155 -17.50 13.63 10.20
C LYS A 155 -18.50 14.46 9.41
N LYS A 156 -19.40 13.81 8.65
CA LYS A 156 -20.47 14.50 7.91
C LYS A 156 -21.44 15.26 8.81
N GLN A 157 -21.65 14.80 10.04
CA GLN A 157 -22.49 15.46 11.05
C GLN A 157 -21.77 16.60 11.80
N GLY A 158 -20.55 16.98 11.39
CA GLY A 158 -19.78 18.07 12.01
C GLY A 158 -18.79 17.63 13.09
N GLY A 159 -18.53 16.33 13.22
CA GLY A 159 -17.55 15.77 14.15
C GLY A 159 -16.13 16.28 13.92
N ARG A 160 -15.48 16.81 14.95
CA ARG A 160 -14.13 17.41 14.84
C ARG A 160 -13.00 16.45 15.22
N SER A 161 -13.30 15.38 15.96
CA SER A 161 -12.31 14.42 16.46
C SER A 161 -11.52 13.72 15.36
N THR A 162 -10.27 13.36 15.64
CA THR A 162 -9.48 12.50 14.75
C THR A 162 -10.02 11.06 14.76
N TYR A 163 -9.62 10.24 13.79
CA TYR A 163 -10.07 8.84 13.71
C TYR A 163 -9.70 8.04 14.98
N LEU A 164 -8.48 8.23 15.50
CA LEU A 164 -8.04 7.60 16.75
C LEU A 164 -8.90 8.02 17.94
N GLN A 165 -9.18 9.32 18.09
CA GLN A 165 -10.02 9.82 19.17
C GLN A 165 -11.44 9.24 19.09
N PHE A 166 -11.99 9.16 17.87
CA PHE A 166 -13.28 8.55 17.62
C PHE A 166 -13.29 7.06 18.01
N ILE A 167 -12.27 6.29 17.64
CA ILE A 167 -12.16 4.87 18.03
C ILE A 167 -12.07 4.71 19.54
N LEU A 168 -11.25 5.51 20.22
CA LEU A 168 -11.10 5.43 21.68
C LEU A 168 -12.41 5.73 22.39
N GLU A 169 -13.13 6.76 21.94
CA GLU A 169 -14.46 7.11 22.47
C GLU A 169 -15.48 6.00 22.21
N LEU A 170 -15.45 5.39 21.02
CA LEU A 170 -16.31 4.26 20.68
C LEU A 170 -16.04 3.06 21.58
N ILE A 171 -14.77 2.70 21.79
CA ILE A 171 -14.37 1.60 22.66
C ILE A 171 -14.83 1.86 24.09
N GLN A 172 -14.62 3.07 24.61
CA GLN A 172 -15.03 3.44 25.96
C GLN A 172 -16.56 3.27 26.13
N LYS A 173 -17.36 3.80 25.19
CA LYS A 173 -18.81 3.67 25.21
C LYS A 173 -19.29 2.21 25.11
N LEU A 174 -18.61 1.37 24.33
CA LEU A 174 -18.92 -0.05 24.24
C LEU A 174 -18.62 -0.79 25.55
N ILE A 175 -17.49 -0.48 26.19
CA ILE A 175 -17.12 -1.04 27.49
C ILE A 175 -18.11 -0.59 28.57
N ASP A 176 -18.47 0.69 28.60
CA ASP A 176 -19.39 1.21 29.62
C ASP A 176 -20.80 0.60 29.46
N LYS A 177 -21.25 0.41 28.22
CA LYS A 177 -22.59 -0.15 27.93
C LYS A 177 -22.67 -1.66 28.16
N TYR A 178 -21.66 -2.42 27.73
CA TYR A 178 -21.73 -3.89 27.70
C TYR A 178 -20.78 -4.58 28.70
N GLY A 179 -19.78 -3.88 29.21
CA GLY A 179 -18.76 -4.42 30.11
C GLY A 179 -19.28 -4.78 31.51
N ALA A 180 -20.40 -4.20 31.94
CA ALA A 180 -21.05 -4.55 33.21
C ALA A 180 -21.87 -5.86 33.13
N SER A 181 -22.37 -6.24 31.94
CA SER A 181 -23.27 -7.39 31.78
C SER A 181 -22.56 -8.74 31.53
N THR A 182 -21.24 -8.74 31.30
CA THR A 182 -20.46 -9.99 31.12
C THR A 182 -19.89 -10.56 32.41
N VAL A 183 -20.32 -10.08 33.58
CA VAL A 183 -20.14 -10.82 34.84
C VAL A 183 -21.20 -11.92 34.87
N ALA A 184 -21.06 -12.93 34.01
CA ALA A 184 -21.62 -14.23 34.33
C ALA A 184 -21.08 -14.61 35.72
N PRO A 185 -21.88 -15.17 36.64
CA PRO A 185 -21.35 -15.65 37.91
C PRO A 185 -20.23 -16.63 37.57
N LEU A 186 -18.99 -16.27 37.88
CA LEU A 186 -17.86 -17.16 37.76
C LEU A 186 -18.24 -18.44 38.50
N GLY A 187 -18.49 -19.52 37.77
CA GLY A 187 -18.62 -20.85 38.35
C GLY A 187 -17.45 -21.07 39.30
N LYS A 188 -17.73 -21.64 40.49
CA LYS A 188 -16.79 -21.86 41.61
C LYS A 188 -15.37 -22.17 41.11
N GLY A 189 -14.59 -21.10 40.98
CA GLY A 189 -13.23 -21.08 40.46
C GLY A 189 -12.52 -19.92 41.12
N ARG A 190 -11.25 -20.12 41.48
CA ARG A 190 -10.43 -19.22 42.30
C ARG A 190 -10.45 -17.78 41.74
N ARG A 191 -10.75 -16.78 42.59
CA ARG A 191 -10.77 -15.35 42.23
C ARG A 191 -9.51 -14.98 41.44
N SER A 192 -9.72 -14.42 40.24
CA SER A 192 -8.68 -13.71 39.49
C SER A 192 -8.25 -12.45 40.26
N SER A 193 -6.95 -12.16 40.29
CA SER A 193 -6.34 -11.05 41.02
C SER A 193 -5.67 -10.02 40.10
N SER A 194 -6.38 -9.49 39.09
CA SER A 194 -5.98 -8.29 38.32
C SER A 194 -7.11 -7.78 37.38
N GLU A 195 -7.27 -6.50 36.99
CA GLU A 195 -7.04 -5.17 37.61
C GLU A 195 -7.59 -4.06 36.71
N LYS A 196 -8.17 -3.02 37.32
CA LYS A 196 -8.71 -1.83 36.62
C LYS A 196 -7.58 -0.94 36.10
N PRO A 197 -7.80 -0.16 35.02
CA PRO A 197 -6.78 0.71 34.41
C PRO A 197 -6.20 1.79 35.36
N ASP A 198 -6.89 2.10 36.46
CA ASP A 198 -6.41 3.01 37.51
C ASP A 198 -5.15 2.51 38.26
N ARG A 199 -4.78 1.21 38.14
CA ARG A 199 -3.62 0.59 38.82
C ARG A 199 -2.27 1.18 38.38
N LEU A 200 -2.17 1.78 37.19
CA LEU A 200 -0.90 2.27 36.61
C LEU A 200 -0.38 3.58 37.24
N THR A 201 -1.03 4.09 38.28
CA THR A 201 -0.67 5.35 38.94
C THR A 201 0.31 5.18 40.12
N GLY A 202 0.60 3.96 40.55
CA GLY A 202 1.47 3.67 41.70
C GLY A 202 2.96 3.59 41.36
N ARG A 203 3.82 4.20 42.19
CA ARG A 203 5.28 4.05 42.13
C ARG A 203 5.68 2.65 42.62
N HIS A 204 6.21 1.81 41.73
CA HIS A 204 6.72 0.47 42.08
C HIS A 204 8.24 0.53 42.28
N PHE A 205 8.71 0.34 43.52
CA PHE A 205 10.14 0.27 43.83
C PHE A 205 10.62 -1.20 43.84
N PRO A 206 11.86 -1.49 43.42
CA PRO A 206 12.42 -2.84 43.52
C PRO A 206 12.48 -3.30 44.98
N GLU A 207 11.94 -4.48 45.27
CA GLU A 207 12.00 -5.12 46.59
C GLU A 207 12.76 -6.46 46.48
N VAL A 208 13.59 -6.76 47.49
CA VAL A 208 14.39 -7.99 47.53
C VAL A 208 13.47 -9.17 47.84
N ASN A 209 13.55 -10.22 47.01
CA ASN A 209 12.71 -11.40 47.17
C ASN A 209 13.35 -12.41 48.15
N PRO A 210 12.70 -12.78 49.27
CA PRO A 210 13.28 -13.71 50.25
C PRO A 210 13.41 -15.12 49.65
N SER A 211 14.53 -15.80 49.96
CA SER A 211 14.78 -17.18 49.52
C SER A 211 13.91 -18.17 50.30
N SER A 212 13.08 -18.92 49.59
CA SER A 212 12.44 -20.11 50.15
C SER A 212 13.41 -21.28 50.02
N GLY A 213 13.59 -22.04 51.11
CA GLY A 213 14.77 -22.85 51.46
C GLY A 213 15.36 -23.84 50.46
N ASN A 214 14.80 -24.01 49.26
CA ASN A 214 15.33 -24.88 48.22
C ASN A 214 15.85 -24.15 46.96
N LYS A 215 15.95 -22.81 46.96
CA LYS A 215 16.51 -22.04 45.82
C LYS A 215 17.59 -21.05 46.26
N LYS A 216 18.83 -21.24 45.78
CA LYS A 216 19.96 -20.31 46.00
C LYS A 216 19.70 -18.90 45.46
N HIS A 217 18.89 -18.75 44.41
CA HIS A 217 18.48 -17.46 43.86
C HIS A 217 16.95 -17.40 43.71
N ALA A 218 16.32 -16.45 44.41
CA ALA A 218 14.87 -16.28 44.42
C ALA A 218 14.40 -15.32 43.32
N SER A 219 14.00 -15.85 42.16
CA SER A 219 13.41 -15.04 41.09
C SER A 219 11.87 -15.01 41.20
N LYS A 220 11.27 -13.83 41.02
CA LYS A 220 9.84 -13.63 40.75
C LYS A 220 9.71 -13.00 39.37
N ARG A 221 8.72 -13.45 38.58
CA ARG A 221 8.45 -12.86 37.27
C ARG A 221 7.98 -11.42 37.46
N CYS A 222 8.75 -10.44 36.99
CA CYS A 222 8.32 -9.05 36.92
C CYS A 222 7.15 -8.95 35.93
N ARG A 223 5.97 -8.51 36.39
CA ARG A 223 4.78 -8.40 35.53
C ARG A 223 4.80 -7.20 34.59
N LEU A 224 5.73 -6.25 34.76
CA LEU A 224 5.82 -5.02 33.96
C LEU A 224 6.79 -5.12 32.76
N LEU A 225 7.82 -5.96 32.83
CA LEU A 225 8.88 -6.06 31.81
C LEU A 225 8.88 -7.42 31.08
N GLY A 226 7.80 -8.19 31.20
CA GLY A 226 7.66 -9.54 30.64
C GLY A 226 6.67 -9.63 29.49
N GLN A 227 6.65 -8.65 28.58
CA GLN A 227 6.04 -8.75 27.26
C GLN A 227 7.10 -8.54 26.18
#